data_AF-A0A375JCL8-F1
#
_entry.id   AF-A0A375JCL8-F1
#
_cell.length_a   1.000
_cell.length_b   1.000
_cell.length_c   1.000
_cell.angle_alpha   90.00
_cell.angle_beta   90.00
_cell.angle_gamma   90.00
#
_symmetry.space_group_name_H-M   'P 1'
#
loop_
_entity.id
_entity.type
_entity.pdbx_description
1 polymer ?
#
loop_
_entity_poly.entity_id
_entity_poly.type
_entity_poly.pdbx_seq_one_letter_code
_entity_poly.pdbx_strand_id
1 'polypeptide(L)'
;MLADAGHPRKSIQHYLGHGYVHSSAVYVRASLQQAELINSALGASKLYGTIRRIARKDFVTLEEILAADADQQIGGVVGDSLIAGIGLCRAGQSHCHYNPVTSCYGCPKFIPSLDRNAHHEAVEGMRQQVRLYLTQDAQPESPAYRQLTRALAGAQQALDAIEKLPSQRQCYPD
;
A
#
# COMPACT_ATOMS: atom_id res chain seq x y z
N MET A 1 23.32 15.36 20.51
CA MET A 1 24.41 14.38 20.68
C MET A 1 25.23 14.30 19.38
N LEU A 2 26.51 13.89 19.37
CA LEU A 2 27.30 13.81 18.11
C LEU A 2 26.64 12.92 17.04
N ALA A 3 25.95 11.87 17.48
CA ALA A 3 25.14 11.02 16.59
C ALA A 3 23.99 11.79 15.94
N ASP A 4 23.26 12.62 16.70
CA ASP A 4 22.13 13.41 16.19
C ASP A 4 22.59 14.40 15.11
N ALA A 5 23.76 15.02 15.32
CA ALA A 5 24.40 15.93 14.35
C ALA A 5 25.01 15.23 13.12
N GLY A 6 24.87 13.90 12.99
CA GLY A 6 25.28 13.15 11.79
C GLY A 6 26.80 12.91 11.68
N HIS A 7 27.55 13.01 12.78
CA HIS A 7 28.99 12.75 12.76
C HIS A 7 29.29 11.29 12.38
N PRO A 8 30.40 11.03 11.67
CA PRO A 8 30.79 9.68 11.31
C PRO A 8 31.14 8.85 12.55
N ARG A 9 30.91 7.54 12.48
CA ARG A 9 31.21 6.57 13.55
C ARG A 9 32.61 6.70 14.14
N LYS A 10 33.62 6.99 13.31
CA LYS A 10 35.01 7.24 13.74
C LYS A 10 35.15 8.49 14.61
N SER A 11 34.44 9.56 14.28
CA SER A 11 34.44 10.80 15.08
C SER A 11 33.76 10.59 16.43
N ILE A 12 32.62 9.88 16.44
CA ILE A 12 31.91 9.51 17.67
C ILE A 12 32.78 8.60 18.55
N GLN A 13 33.44 7.60 17.95
CA GLN A 13 34.35 6.69 18.65
C GLN A 13 35.51 7.46 19.29
N HIS A 14 36.18 8.33 18.54
CA HIS A 14 37.31 9.10 19.03
C HIS A 14 36.91 10.03 20.18
N TYR A 15 35.79 10.75 20.03
CA TYR A 15 35.28 11.66 21.06
C TYR A 15 34.88 10.94 22.36
N LEU A 16 34.31 9.74 22.25
CA LEU A 16 33.87 8.94 23.42
C LEU A 16 34.96 8.03 23.98
N GLY A 17 36.18 8.05 23.41
CA GLY A 17 37.30 7.23 23.89
C GLY A 17 37.15 5.72 23.67
N HIS A 18 36.27 5.29 22.77
CA HIS A 18 36.06 3.86 22.51
C HIS A 18 37.26 3.24 21.79
N GLY A 19 37.65 2.02 22.15
CA GLY A 19 38.76 1.31 21.49
C GLY A 19 38.43 0.83 20.06
N TYR A 20 37.15 0.70 19.72
CA TYR A 20 36.70 0.16 18.43
C TYR A 20 35.63 1.06 17.79
N VAL A 21 35.72 1.27 16.48
CA VAL A 21 34.74 2.06 15.71
C VAL A 21 33.34 1.47 15.83
N HIS A 22 33.21 0.16 15.95
CA HIS A 22 31.91 -0.51 16.03
C HIS A 22 31.12 -0.17 17.30
N SER A 23 31.80 0.21 18.39
CA SER A 23 31.17 0.65 19.65
C SER A 23 30.32 1.91 19.46
N SER A 24 30.69 2.77 18.50
CA SER A 24 29.92 3.97 18.16
C SER A 24 28.56 3.68 17.51
N ALA A 25 28.33 2.46 16.99
CA ALA A 25 27.09 2.10 16.30
C ALA A 25 25.87 2.12 17.22
N VAL A 26 26.05 1.87 18.52
CA VAL A 26 24.97 1.91 19.51
C VAL A 26 24.38 3.32 19.63
N TYR A 27 25.22 4.35 19.63
CA TYR A 27 24.78 5.75 19.71
C TYR A 27 24.06 6.21 18.44
N VAL A 28 24.55 5.79 17.27
CA VAL A 28 23.87 6.07 15.99
C VAL A 28 22.49 5.40 15.93
N ARG A 29 22.39 4.14 16.40
CA ARG A 29 21.11 3.42 16.45
C ARG A 29 20.14 3.97 17.49
N ALA A 30 20.65 4.46 18.61
CA ALA A 30 19.84 5.05 19.67
C ALA A 30 19.37 6.49 19.36
N SER A 31 19.95 7.14 18.34
CA SER A 31 19.56 8.49 17.92
C SER A 31 18.23 8.47 17.16
N LEU A 32 17.22 9.13 17.75
CA LEU A 32 15.92 9.33 17.10
C LEU A 32 16.05 10.17 15.82
N GLN A 33 16.89 11.21 15.84
CA GLN A 33 17.09 12.08 14.68
C GLN A 33 17.70 11.32 13.50
N GLN A 34 18.65 10.41 13.76
CA GLN A 34 19.18 9.53 12.72
C GLN A 34 18.14 8.51 12.24
N ALA A 35 17.30 7.99 13.13
CA ALA A 35 16.21 7.09 12.75
C ALA A 35 15.19 7.80 11.84
N GLU A 36 14.82 9.05 12.14
CA GLU A 36 13.93 9.87 11.32
C GLU A 36 14.53 10.16 9.94
N LEU A 37 15.82 10.51 9.87
CA LEU A 37 16.52 10.76 8.61
C LEU A 37 16.60 9.49 7.75
N ILE A 38 16.94 8.35 8.34
CA ILE A 38 16.96 7.06 7.64
C ILE A 38 15.55 6.69 7.17
N ASN A 39 14.53 6.82 8.02
CA ASN A 39 13.15 6.53 7.65
C ASN A 39 12.64 7.45 6.54
N SER A 40 13.00 8.73 6.56
CA SER A 40 12.68 9.69 5.50
C SER A 40 13.37 9.33 4.19
N ALA A 41 14.67 8.98 4.24
CA ALA A 41 15.45 8.57 3.07
C ALA A 41 14.95 7.24 2.48
N LEU A 42 14.65 6.26 3.32
CA LEU A 42 14.05 4.98 2.91
C LEU A 42 12.63 5.17 2.37
N GLY A 43 11.85 6.09 2.95
CA GLY A 43 10.53 6.48 2.46
C GLY A 43 10.58 7.16 1.09
N ALA A 44 11.62 7.96 0.82
CA ALA A 44 11.85 8.61 -0.47
C ALA A 44 12.48 7.69 -1.53
N SER A 45 13.11 6.58 -1.11
CA SER A 45 13.78 5.64 -2.02
C SER A 45 12.78 4.79 -2.81
N LYS A 46 12.73 5.00 -4.14
CA LYS A 46 11.91 4.20 -5.06
C LYS A 46 12.25 2.71 -5.00
N LEU A 47 13.54 2.37 -4.91
CA LEU A 47 14.02 0.99 -4.82
C LEU A 47 13.56 0.31 -3.52
N TYR A 48 13.73 0.98 -2.37
CA TYR A 48 13.27 0.42 -1.09
C TYR A 48 11.75 0.27 -1.04
N GLY A 49 11.01 1.23 -1.60
CA GLY A 49 9.56 1.12 -1.78
C GLY A 49 9.16 -0.11 -2.60
N THR A 50 9.86 -0.40 -3.69
CA THR A 50 9.64 -1.59 -4.52
C THR A 50 10.01 -2.88 -3.79
N ILE A 51 11.17 -2.95 -3.13
CA ILE A 51 11.60 -4.14 -2.36
C ILE A 51 10.62 -4.41 -1.22
N ARG A 52 10.17 -3.38 -0.49
CA ARG A 52 9.16 -3.50 0.57
C ARG A 52 7.85 -4.07 0.04
N ARG A 53 7.43 -3.65 -1.14
CA ARG A 53 6.19 -4.08 -1.80
C ARG A 53 6.25 -5.53 -2.27
N ILE A 54 7.40 -5.94 -2.83
CA ILE A 54 7.69 -7.33 -3.20
C ILE A 54 7.76 -8.21 -1.94
N ALA A 55 8.52 -7.79 -0.93
CA ALA A 55 8.70 -8.53 0.32
C ALA A 55 7.38 -8.69 1.11
N ARG A 56 6.43 -7.78 0.95
CA ARG A 56 5.11 -7.84 1.60
C ARG A 56 4.03 -8.55 0.79
N LYS A 57 4.32 -9.00 -0.46
CA LYS A 57 3.32 -9.50 -1.41
C LYS A 57 2.11 -8.56 -1.49
N ASP A 58 2.39 -7.28 -1.77
CA ASP A 58 1.36 -6.23 -1.77
C ASP A 58 0.47 -6.29 -3.02
N PHE A 59 0.83 -7.07 -4.05
CA PHE A 59 0.05 -7.22 -5.28
C PHE A 59 0.02 -8.68 -5.75
N VAL A 60 -1.02 -9.03 -6.51
CA VAL A 60 -1.22 -10.35 -7.15
C VAL A 60 -1.47 -10.21 -8.64
N THR A 61 -0.95 -11.13 -9.43
CA THR A 61 -1.24 -11.26 -10.87
C THR A 61 -2.63 -11.86 -11.10
N LEU A 62 -3.15 -11.76 -12.32
CA LEU A 62 -4.44 -12.37 -12.67
C LEU A 62 -4.35 -13.90 -12.60
N GLU A 63 -3.22 -14.49 -13.02
CA GLU A 63 -2.98 -15.93 -12.92
C GLU A 63 -3.00 -16.41 -11.47
N GLU A 64 -2.37 -15.67 -10.56
CA GLU A 64 -2.41 -15.97 -9.12
C GLU A 64 -3.82 -15.84 -8.54
N ILE A 65 -4.64 -14.91 -9.02
CA ILE A 65 -6.04 -14.79 -8.62
C ILE A 65 -6.84 -16.01 -9.05
N LEU A 66 -6.71 -16.43 -10.31
CA LEU A 66 -7.44 -17.57 -10.88
C LEU A 66 -7.01 -18.90 -10.25
N ALA A 67 -5.75 -19.01 -9.82
CA ALA A 67 -5.23 -20.18 -9.11
C ALA A 67 -5.58 -20.22 -7.61
N ALA A 68 -6.04 -19.10 -7.03
CA ALA A 68 -6.42 -19.03 -5.62
C ALA A 68 -7.79 -19.68 -5.37
N ASP A 69 -8.01 -20.09 -4.11
CA ASP A 69 -9.30 -20.59 -3.67
C ASP A 69 -10.41 -19.55 -3.94
N ALA A 70 -11.58 -20.00 -4.38
CA ALA A 70 -12.71 -19.13 -4.68
C ALA A 70 -13.09 -18.25 -3.47
N ASP A 71 -12.92 -18.75 -2.25
CA ASP A 71 -13.15 -17.98 -1.02
C ASP A 71 -12.17 -16.80 -0.87
N GLN A 72 -10.99 -16.87 -1.45
CA GLN A 72 -10.02 -15.77 -1.41
C GLN A 72 -10.25 -14.73 -2.50
N GLN A 73 -10.93 -15.08 -3.58
CA GLN A 73 -11.15 -14.19 -4.72
C GLN A 73 -12.13 -13.08 -4.36
N ILE A 74 -11.78 -11.84 -4.72
CA ILE A 74 -12.62 -10.68 -4.44
C ILE A 74 -13.31 -10.22 -5.71
N GLY A 75 -14.63 -10.26 -5.67
CA GLY A 75 -15.52 -9.70 -6.68
C GLY A 75 -16.84 -9.26 -6.06
N GLY A 76 -17.53 -8.32 -6.69
CA GLY A 76 -18.79 -7.80 -6.20
C GLY A 76 -19.37 -6.72 -7.11
N VAL A 77 -20.50 -6.16 -6.70
CA VAL A 77 -21.17 -5.09 -7.44
C VAL A 77 -20.92 -3.76 -6.73
N VAL A 78 -20.56 -2.73 -7.49
CA VAL A 78 -20.49 -1.34 -7.01
C VAL A 78 -21.40 -0.50 -7.88
N GLY A 79 -22.52 -0.07 -7.30
CA GLY A 79 -23.60 0.54 -8.06
C GLY A 79 -24.27 -0.47 -8.99
N ASP A 80 -24.13 -0.24 -10.29
CA ASP A 80 -24.60 -1.09 -11.39
C ASP A 80 -23.47 -1.91 -12.05
N SER A 81 -22.22 -1.70 -11.62
CA SER A 81 -21.05 -2.30 -12.23
C SER A 81 -20.61 -3.54 -11.47
N LEU A 82 -20.52 -4.67 -12.18
CA LEU A 82 -19.86 -5.87 -11.66
C LEU A 82 -18.35 -5.67 -11.76
N ILE A 83 -17.68 -5.77 -10.63
CA ILE A 83 -16.23 -5.64 -10.55
C ILE A 83 -15.68 -6.97 -10.05
N ALA A 84 -14.87 -7.60 -10.87
CA ALA A 84 -14.17 -8.85 -10.55
C ALA A 84 -12.66 -8.66 -10.72
N GLY A 85 -11.89 -9.56 -10.15
CA GLY A 85 -10.43 -9.60 -10.36
C GLY A 85 -9.67 -8.48 -9.67
N ILE A 86 -10.27 -7.71 -8.76
CA ILE A 86 -9.58 -6.60 -8.07
C ILE A 86 -8.53 -7.05 -7.07
N GLY A 87 -8.50 -8.33 -6.70
CA GLY A 87 -7.47 -8.90 -5.85
C GLY A 87 -7.94 -10.08 -5.00
N LEU A 88 -7.15 -10.38 -3.97
CA LEU A 88 -7.37 -11.49 -3.04
C LEU A 88 -7.55 -11.03 -1.59
N CYS A 89 -8.27 -11.82 -0.81
CA CYS A 89 -8.37 -11.68 0.63
C CYS A 89 -7.53 -12.76 1.33
N ARG A 90 -6.57 -12.36 2.14
CA ARG A 90 -5.71 -13.29 2.92
C ARG A 90 -6.50 -14.19 3.88
N ALA A 91 -7.70 -13.78 4.30
CA ALA A 91 -8.51 -14.51 5.27
C ALA A 91 -9.75 -15.19 4.67
N GLY A 92 -9.97 -15.09 3.35
CA GLY A 92 -11.22 -15.52 2.73
C GLY A 92 -12.36 -14.51 2.84
N GLN A 93 -13.39 -14.67 2.02
CA GLN A 93 -14.59 -13.83 1.91
C GLN A 93 -15.73 -14.36 2.79
N SER A 94 -15.80 -15.68 2.98
CA SER A 94 -16.77 -16.38 3.83
C SER A 94 -16.87 -15.83 5.25
N HIS A 95 -15.77 -15.30 5.78
CA HIS A 95 -15.68 -14.70 7.11
C HIS A 95 -15.50 -13.18 7.09
N CYS A 96 -15.70 -12.54 5.94
CA CYS A 96 -15.51 -11.11 5.79
C CYS A 96 -16.74 -10.33 6.29
N HIS A 97 -16.54 -9.48 7.29
CA HIS A 97 -17.59 -8.57 7.78
C HIS A 97 -17.62 -7.23 7.02
N TYR A 98 -16.71 -7.03 6.06
CA TYR A 98 -16.67 -5.84 5.24
C TYR A 98 -17.51 -6.05 3.97
N ASN A 99 -18.65 -5.38 3.91
CA ASN A 99 -19.56 -5.35 2.78
C ASN A 99 -20.00 -3.88 2.60
N PRO A 100 -19.86 -3.24 1.42
CA PRO A 100 -19.53 -3.81 0.10
C PRO A 100 -18.04 -3.91 -0.22
N VAL A 101 -17.73 -4.58 -1.34
CA VAL A 101 -16.38 -4.86 -1.89
C VAL A 101 -15.47 -3.64 -1.94
N THR A 102 -16.04 -2.44 -2.05
CA THR A 102 -15.29 -1.17 -1.95
C THR A 102 -14.45 -1.09 -0.67
N SER A 103 -14.93 -1.67 0.43
CA SER A 103 -14.25 -1.69 1.72
C SER A 103 -12.91 -2.43 1.70
N CYS A 104 -12.68 -3.30 0.72
CA CYS A 104 -11.42 -4.04 0.57
C CYS A 104 -10.22 -3.10 0.45
N TYR A 105 -10.36 -1.96 -0.23
CA TYR A 105 -9.30 -0.97 -0.38
C TYR A 105 -8.86 -0.29 0.93
N GLY A 106 -9.64 -0.43 2.01
CA GLY A 106 -9.27 0.00 3.36
C GLY A 106 -8.83 -1.14 4.28
N CYS A 107 -8.87 -2.39 3.81
CA CYS A 107 -8.65 -3.59 4.60
C CYS A 107 -7.19 -4.05 4.53
N PRO A 108 -6.50 -4.30 5.67
CA PRO A 108 -5.11 -4.76 5.67
C PRO A 108 -4.93 -6.21 5.17
N LYS A 109 -6.03 -6.95 5.02
CA LYS A 109 -6.03 -8.34 4.51
C LYS A 109 -6.13 -8.38 2.99
N PHE A 110 -6.41 -7.25 2.35
CA PHE A 110 -6.57 -7.14 0.91
C PHE A 110 -5.21 -7.12 0.23
N ILE A 111 -5.09 -7.91 -0.85
CA ILE A 111 -3.96 -7.89 -1.76
C ILE A 111 -4.50 -7.46 -3.14
N PRO A 112 -4.29 -6.20 -3.57
CA PRO A 112 -4.78 -5.71 -4.85
C PRO A 112 -4.18 -6.46 -6.04
N SER A 113 -4.95 -6.57 -7.12
CA SER A 113 -4.48 -7.10 -8.39
C SER A 113 -3.49 -6.17 -9.08
N LEU A 114 -2.73 -6.70 -10.04
CA LEU A 114 -1.98 -5.89 -11.01
C LEU A 114 -2.85 -5.45 -12.19
N ASP A 115 -4.12 -5.86 -12.25
CA ASP A 115 -5.04 -5.45 -13.31
C ASP A 115 -5.51 -4.01 -13.09
N ARG A 116 -4.87 -3.10 -13.83
CA ARG A 116 -5.22 -1.67 -13.83
C ARG A 116 -6.69 -1.44 -14.18
N ASN A 117 -7.25 -2.21 -15.11
CA ASN A 117 -8.61 -1.97 -15.60
C ASN A 117 -9.63 -2.29 -14.50
N ALA A 118 -9.47 -3.40 -13.78
CA ALA A 118 -10.31 -3.76 -12.64
C ALA A 118 -10.34 -2.64 -11.57
N HIS A 119 -9.18 -2.04 -11.27
CA HIS A 119 -9.09 -0.92 -10.33
C HIS A 119 -9.70 0.38 -10.86
N HIS A 120 -9.59 0.64 -12.17
CA HIS A 120 -10.20 1.80 -12.81
C HIS A 120 -11.73 1.72 -12.79
N GLU A 121 -12.29 0.56 -13.15
CA GLU A 121 -13.73 0.30 -13.07
C GLU A 121 -14.25 0.46 -11.64
N ALA A 122 -13.50 -0.02 -10.64
CA ALA A 122 -13.84 0.18 -9.24
C ALA A 122 -13.89 1.66 -8.85
N VAL A 123 -12.92 2.46 -9.30
CA VAL A 123 -12.90 3.91 -9.07
C VAL A 123 -14.09 4.60 -9.71
N GLU A 124 -14.43 4.27 -10.95
CA GLU A 124 -15.58 4.89 -11.64
C GLU A 124 -16.92 4.52 -10.98
N GLY A 125 -17.13 3.24 -10.65
CA GLY A 125 -18.33 2.81 -9.93
C GLY A 125 -18.47 3.48 -8.56
N MET A 126 -17.37 3.63 -7.81
CA MET A 126 -17.36 4.36 -6.54
C MET A 126 -17.66 5.85 -6.72
N ARG A 127 -17.08 6.50 -7.74
CA ARG A 127 -17.35 7.92 -8.05
C ARG A 127 -18.83 8.15 -8.37
N GLN A 128 -19.44 7.26 -9.14
CA GLN A 128 -20.88 7.33 -9.43
C GLN A 128 -21.70 7.23 -8.14
N GLN A 129 -21.37 6.32 -7.22
CA GLN A 129 -22.06 6.25 -5.94
C GLN A 129 -21.84 7.46 -5.04
N VAL A 130 -20.63 8.01 -4.99
CA VAL A 130 -20.35 9.26 -4.27
C VAL A 130 -21.24 10.40 -4.81
N ARG A 131 -21.41 10.52 -6.12
CA ARG A 131 -22.29 11.53 -6.73
C ARG A 131 -23.75 11.36 -6.27
N LEU A 132 -24.26 10.13 -6.17
CA LEU A 132 -25.62 9.89 -5.67
C LEU A 132 -25.81 10.37 -4.24
N TYR A 133 -24.85 10.12 -3.34
CA TYR A 133 -24.86 10.65 -1.98
C TYR A 133 -24.86 12.18 -1.93
N LEU A 134 -24.23 12.85 -2.90
CA LEU A 134 -24.21 14.32 -2.95
C LEU A 134 -25.49 14.93 -3.54
N THR A 135 -26.25 14.17 -4.34
CA THR A 135 -27.49 14.63 -4.97
C THR A 135 -28.75 14.37 -4.15
N GLN A 136 -28.72 13.36 -3.27
CA GLN A 136 -29.80 13.13 -2.31
C GLN A 136 -29.62 14.11 -1.14
N ASP A 137 -30.68 14.40 -0.36
CA ASP A 137 -30.58 15.07 0.96
C ASP A 137 -29.76 14.25 2.00
N ALA A 138 -28.96 13.29 1.53
CA ALA A 138 -28.02 12.53 2.31
C ALA A 138 -26.92 13.48 2.82
N GLN A 139 -26.80 13.52 4.14
CA GLN A 139 -25.78 14.32 4.80
C GLN A 139 -24.38 13.85 4.33
N PRO A 140 -23.53 14.76 3.81
CA PRO A 140 -22.15 14.46 3.42
C PRO A 140 -21.29 13.87 4.54
N GLU A 141 -21.77 13.87 5.78
CA GLU A 141 -21.09 13.30 6.94
C GLU A 141 -21.52 11.87 7.29
N SER A 142 -22.41 11.26 6.51
CA SER A 142 -22.89 9.91 6.81
C SER A 142 -21.72 8.90 6.89
N PRO A 143 -21.77 7.92 7.81
CA PRO A 143 -20.73 6.89 7.91
C PRO A 143 -20.49 6.15 6.60
N ALA A 144 -21.55 5.90 5.82
CA ALA A 144 -21.47 5.24 4.52
C ALA A 144 -20.70 6.08 3.49
N TYR A 145 -20.97 7.39 3.42
CA TYR A 145 -20.21 8.30 2.55
C TYR A 145 -18.73 8.34 2.91
N ARG A 146 -18.39 8.42 4.20
CA ARG A 146 -16.99 8.41 4.66
C ARG A 146 -16.29 7.09 4.36
N GLN A 147 -16.97 5.96 4.57
CA GLN A 147 -16.46 4.64 4.22
C GLN A 147 -16.16 4.53 2.72
N LEU A 148 -17.10 4.98 1.88
CA LEU A 148 -16.94 4.96 0.42
C LEU A 148 -15.81 5.88 -0.05
N THR A 149 -15.68 7.08 0.54
CA THR A 149 -14.60 8.04 0.19
C THR A 149 -13.22 7.47 0.58
N ARG A 150 -13.13 6.79 1.73
CA ARG A 150 -11.90 6.10 2.14
C ARG A 150 -11.55 4.95 1.19
N ALA A 151 -12.55 4.16 0.79
CA ALA A 151 -12.38 3.09 -0.20
C ALA A 151 -11.89 3.62 -1.55
N LEU A 152 -12.50 4.71 -2.04
CA LEU A 152 -12.11 5.39 -3.28
C LEU A 152 -10.64 5.85 -3.24
N ALA A 153 -10.22 6.43 -2.11
CA ALA A 153 -8.83 6.84 -1.93
C ALA A 153 -7.86 5.64 -1.97
N GLY A 154 -8.21 4.51 -1.36
CA GLY A 154 -7.41 3.28 -1.42
C GLY A 154 -7.33 2.67 -2.83
N ALA A 155 -8.41 2.73 -3.61
CA ALA A 155 -8.39 2.28 -5.00
C ALA A 155 -7.54 3.17 -5.91
N GLN A 156 -7.61 4.50 -5.71
CA GLN A 156 -6.72 5.42 -6.41
C GLN A 156 -5.25 5.16 -6.06
N GLN A 157 -4.94 4.87 -4.79
CA GLN A 157 -3.59 4.48 -4.37
C GLN A 157 -3.11 3.19 -5.05
N ALA A 158 -3.98 2.21 -5.25
CA ALA A 158 -3.65 0.99 -5.98
C ALA A 158 -3.32 1.30 -7.46
N LEU A 159 -4.14 2.10 -8.14
CA LEU A 159 -3.87 2.56 -9.52
C LEU A 159 -2.53 3.29 -9.62
N ASP A 160 -2.30 4.29 -8.77
CA ASP A 160 -1.06 5.07 -8.76
C ASP A 160 0.16 4.17 -8.48
N ALA A 161 0.00 3.16 -7.62
CA ALA A 161 1.06 2.23 -7.29
C ALA A 161 1.43 1.34 -8.47
N ILE A 162 0.42 0.87 -9.23
CA ILE A 162 0.59 0.08 -10.47
C ILE A 162 1.26 0.94 -11.55
N GLU A 163 0.82 2.17 -11.76
CA GLU A 163 1.41 3.09 -12.76
C GLU A 163 2.87 3.44 -12.45
N LYS A 164 3.23 3.47 -11.17
CA LYS A 164 4.61 3.73 -10.71
C LYS A 164 5.49 2.48 -10.72
N LEU A 165 4.92 1.29 -10.90
CA LEU A 165 5.74 0.10 -11.11
C LEU A 165 6.57 0.34 -12.38
N PRO A 166 7.88 0.05 -12.35
CA PRO A 166 8.65 0.06 -13.58
C PRO A 166 7.94 -0.88 -14.54
N SER A 167 7.50 -0.35 -15.68
CA SER A 167 7.04 -1.14 -16.80
C SER A 167 8.09 -2.23 -16.95
N GLN A 168 7.73 -3.50 -16.78
CA GLN A 168 8.59 -4.57 -17.21
C GLN A 168 8.66 -4.40 -18.72
N ARG A 169 9.66 -3.63 -19.18
CA ARG A 169 10.05 -3.60 -20.57
C ARG A 169 10.48 -5.03 -20.86
N GLN A 170 9.59 -5.71 -21.54
CA GLN A 170 9.87 -6.80 -22.45
C GLN A 170 11.16 -6.50 -23.21
N CYS A 171 12.26 -7.12 -22.79
CA CYS A 171 13.57 -7.23 -23.46
C CYS A 171 14.31 -8.38 -22.74
N TYR A 172 14.70 -9.52 -23.32
CA TYR A 172 14.80 -9.94 -24.73
C TYR A 172 14.82 -11.50 -24.77
N PRO A 173 14.28 -12.17 -25.82
CA PRO A 173 14.57 -13.57 -26.11
C PRO A 173 15.83 -13.72 -26.98
N ASP A 174 16.60 -14.77 -26.71
CA ASP A 174 17.81 -15.28 -27.37
C ASP A 174 19.16 -14.80 -26.80
#